data_AF-A0A085YZ81-F1
#
_entry.id   AF-A0A085YZ81-F1
#
_cell.length_a   1.000
_cell.length_b   1.000
_cell.length_c   1.000
_cell.angle_alpha   90.00
_cell.angle_beta   90.00
_cell.angle_gamma   90.00
#
_symmetry.space_group_name_H-M   'P 1'
#
loop_
_entity.id
_entity.type
_entity.pdbx_description
1 polymer ?
#
loop_
_entity_poly.entity_id
_entity_poly.type
_entity_poly.pdbx_seq_one_letter_code
_entity_poly.pdbx_strand_id
1 'polypeptide(L)'
;MQSGKNFMDRKIVFFLIILINQFYFSQSKVLSKIDSLETELEVESFVRSCSKSEKDHLSEFELKTIQSFDENYHSVTELLRNTVKKLGITKSFYKGDFDHNGKTDLLIIGDDKTCGGYDSETKKNTSCSSVVIIILDIDGSYEIKNLGPNFHTFVIPLVIQINSQDFLKVFYDVAVEDINAKELIFNHHIESRIVEYKFGNIIEYNPQPGKLSVDKIVYETEMCYGYCPIFKLEINKNGTSTFYADSYNFIDFKNAEFVKEISDPDRKTFEVVVKQNNFRELENILNYIDFQNLLDNYAVHWTDDQSSKLKIFYDNGKVKTIEDYGLSGTYGLKLLYKKLFDLRFNQDWKLIK
;
A
#
# COMPACT_ATOMS: atom_id res chain seq x y z
N MET A 1 -8.71 -76.44 1.74
CA MET A 1 -8.27 -75.06 1.43
C MET A 1 -9.49 -74.15 1.40
N GLN A 2 -9.87 -73.57 2.54
CA GLN A 2 -10.93 -72.57 2.61
C GLN A 2 -10.27 -71.18 2.61
N SER A 3 -10.50 -70.44 1.53
CA SER A 3 -10.12 -69.03 1.38
C SER A 3 -11.14 -68.19 2.17
N GLY A 4 -10.74 -67.73 3.35
CA GLY A 4 -11.47 -66.74 4.12
C GLY A 4 -11.29 -65.35 3.51
N LYS A 5 -12.30 -64.85 2.79
CA LYS A 5 -12.38 -63.45 2.39
C LYS A 5 -12.79 -62.62 3.60
N ASN A 6 -11.85 -61.87 4.17
CA ASN A 6 -12.14 -60.81 5.13
C ASN A 6 -12.94 -59.70 4.44
N PHE A 7 -14.25 -59.68 4.67
CA PHE A 7 -15.10 -58.56 4.29
C PHE A 7 -14.97 -57.50 5.38
N MET A 8 -14.06 -56.55 5.19
CA MET A 8 -13.97 -55.37 6.06
C MET A 8 -15.30 -54.60 5.91
N ASP A 9 -16.01 -54.42 7.03
CA ASP A 9 -17.36 -53.85 7.06
C ASP A 9 -17.36 -52.47 6.37
N ARG A 10 -18.26 -52.28 5.40
CA ARG A 10 -18.42 -51.01 4.66
C ARG A 10 -18.63 -49.83 5.61
N LYS A 11 -19.20 -50.04 6.79
CA LYS A 11 -19.35 -48.99 7.82
C LYS A 11 -18.02 -48.54 8.40
N ILE A 12 -17.06 -49.46 8.57
CA ILE A 12 -15.70 -49.16 9.07
C ILE A 12 -14.93 -48.36 8.02
N VAL A 13 -15.06 -48.72 6.74
CA VAL A 13 -14.44 -47.96 5.64
C VAL A 13 -15.02 -46.54 5.54
N PHE A 14 -16.34 -46.38 5.68
CA PHE A 14 -16.98 -45.06 5.66
C PHE A 14 -16.57 -44.20 6.86
N PHE A 15 -16.47 -44.79 8.05
CA PHE A 15 -15.98 -44.09 9.25
C PHE A 15 -14.51 -43.67 9.13
N LEU A 16 -13.66 -44.53 8.56
CA LEU A 16 -12.26 -44.20 8.26
C LEU A 16 -12.15 -43.04 7.27
N ILE A 17 -12.99 -43.00 6.23
CA ILE A 17 -13.00 -41.88 5.27
C ILE A 17 -13.43 -40.57 5.94
N ILE A 18 -14.40 -40.59 6.86
CA ILE A 18 -14.82 -39.39 7.61
C ILE A 18 -13.70 -38.92 8.54
N LEU A 19 -13.04 -39.83 9.28
CA LEU A 19 -11.91 -39.51 10.16
C LEU A 19 -10.71 -38.97 9.36
N ILE A 20 -10.37 -39.61 8.24
CA ILE A 20 -9.32 -39.14 7.33
C ILE A 20 -9.70 -37.75 6.81
N ASN A 21 -10.93 -37.49 6.38
CA ASN A 21 -11.35 -36.13 6.00
C ASN A 21 -11.23 -35.13 7.16
N GLN A 22 -11.55 -35.50 8.40
CA GLN A 22 -11.35 -34.58 9.54
C GLN A 22 -9.87 -34.27 9.80
N PHE A 23 -8.95 -35.23 9.59
CA PHE A 23 -7.52 -35.00 9.71
C PHE A 23 -6.92 -34.24 8.51
N TYR A 24 -7.44 -34.44 7.30
CA TYR A 24 -6.96 -33.74 6.09
C TYR A 24 -7.54 -32.31 5.96
N PHE A 25 -8.70 -32.02 6.56
CA PHE A 25 -9.29 -30.68 6.60
C PHE A 25 -8.96 -29.88 7.87
N SER A 26 -8.35 -30.51 8.89
CA SER A 26 -7.71 -29.78 9.98
C SER A 26 -6.34 -29.29 9.50
N GLN A 27 -6.30 -28.25 8.66
CA GLN A 27 -5.07 -27.49 8.48
C GLN A 27 -4.63 -27.00 9.86
N SER A 28 -3.55 -27.56 10.39
CA SER A 28 -2.91 -27.02 11.59
C SER A 28 -2.57 -25.58 11.27
N LYS A 29 -3.21 -24.62 11.96
CA LYS A 29 -2.88 -23.20 11.84
C LYS A 29 -1.36 -23.06 11.95
N VAL A 30 -0.72 -22.57 10.89
CA VAL A 30 0.72 -22.32 10.93
C VAL A 30 0.93 -21.22 11.95
N LEU A 31 1.53 -21.57 13.09
CA LEU A 31 1.74 -20.65 14.19
C LEU A 31 2.73 -19.56 13.77
N SER A 32 2.25 -18.32 13.72
CA SER A 32 3.09 -17.13 13.59
C SER A 32 3.66 -16.74 14.95
N LYS A 33 4.83 -16.10 14.99
CA LYS A 33 5.33 -15.45 16.21
C LYS A 33 4.34 -14.39 16.72
N ILE A 34 3.56 -13.78 15.82
CA ILE A 34 2.53 -12.81 16.16
C ILE A 34 1.43 -13.44 17.01
N ASP A 35 1.13 -14.74 16.85
CA ASP A 35 0.10 -15.42 17.64
C ASP A 35 0.40 -15.35 19.15
N SER A 36 1.67 -15.37 19.56
CA SER A 36 2.07 -15.37 20.97
C SER A 36 2.14 -14.00 21.65
N LEU A 37 1.90 -12.90 20.92
CA LEU A 37 1.97 -11.54 21.49
C LEU A 37 0.67 -11.20 22.24
N GLU A 38 0.67 -11.17 23.57
CA GLU A 38 -0.57 -10.98 24.35
C GLU A 38 -0.71 -9.55 24.88
N THR A 39 0.40 -8.87 25.12
CA THR A 39 0.44 -7.54 25.76
C THR A 39 0.92 -6.45 24.82
N GLU A 40 0.56 -5.20 25.13
CA GLU A 40 1.05 -4.01 24.39
C GLU A 40 2.58 -3.90 24.41
N LEU A 41 3.24 -4.26 25.53
CA LEU A 41 4.70 -4.25 25.65
C LEU A 41 5.37 -5.30 24.76
N GLU A 42 4.79 -6.49 24.64
CA GLU A 42 5.28 -7.54 23.73
C GLU A 42 5.11 -7.14 22.28
N VAL A 43 3.96 -6.54 21.94
CA VAL A 43 3.68 -5.99 20.60
C VAL A 43 4.70 -4.90 20.25
N GLU A 44 4.88 -3.90 21.12
CA GLU A 44 5.85 -2.82 20.91
C GLU A 44 7.27 -3.36 20.74
N SER A 45 7.69 -4.30 21.60
CA SER A 45 9.00 -4.94 21.51
C SER A 45 9.18 -5.71 20.21
N PHE A 46 8.12 -6.39 19.74
CA PHE A 46 8.13 -7.09 18.46
C PHE A 46 8.26 -6.12 17.28
N VAL A 47 7.51 -5.01 17.27
CA VAL A 47 7.60 -3.98 16.24
C VAL A 47 9.00 -3.40 16.16
N ARG A 48 9.60 -3.04 17.31
CA ARG A 48 10.99 -2.57 17.37
C ARG A 48 11.99 -3.62 16.86
N SER A 49 11.72 -4.91 17.09
CA SER A 49 12.56 -5.99 16.56
C SER A 49 12.50 -6.15 15.03
N CYS A 50 11.51 -5.55 14.36
CA CYS A 50 11.43 -5.50 12.90
C CYS A 50 12.25 -4.36 12.29
N SER A 51 12.81 -3.48 13.12
CA SER A 51 13.69 -2.39 12.72
C SER A 51 14.94 -2.93 12.00
N LYS A 52 15.32 -2.29 10.89
CA LYS A 52 16.50 -2.70 10.08
C LYS A 52 17.82 -2.22 10.66
N SER A 53 17.79 -1.19 11.50
CA SER A 53 18.96 -0.59 12.14
C SER A 53 18.53 0.32 13.28
N GLU A 54 19.43 0.73 14.16
CA GLU A 54 19.12 1.69 15.23
C GLU A 54 18.54 3.02 14.72
N LYS A 55 18.82 3.39 13.46
CA LYS A 55 18.32 4.61 12.81
C LYS A 55 17.01 4.43 12.04
N ASP A 56 16.52 3.20 11.93
CA ASP A 56 15.25 2.94 11.26
C ASP A 56 14.10 3.37 12.17
N HIS A 57 13.13 4.10 11.62
CA HIS A 57 11.97 4.66 12.33
C HIS A 57 11.24 3.72 13.30
N LEU A 58 11.30 2.40 13.10
CA LEU A 58 10.68 1.45 14.02
C LEU A 58 11.50 1.21 15.30
N SER A 59 12.77 1.61 15.37
CA SER A 59 13.63 1.38 16.53
C SER A 59 13.12 2.06 17.80
N GLU A 60 12.49 3.24 17.65
CA GLU A 60 11.91 4.05 18.73
C GLU A 60 10.37 4.03 18.72
N PHE A 61 9.76 3.11 17.97
CA PHE A 61 8.30 3.04 17.85
C PHE A 61 7.64 2.93 19.21
N GLU A 62 6.59 3.74 19.43
CA GLU A 62 5.77 3.72 20.64
C GLU A 62 4.33 3.35 20.26
N LEU A 63 3.81 2.29 20.86
CA LEU A 63 2.45 1.83 20.62
C LEU A 63 1.47 2.80 21.31
N LYS A 64 0.48 3.30 20.56
CA LYS A 64 -0.48 4.29 21.06
C LYS A 64 -1.90 3.97 20.63
N THR A 65 -2.85 4.31 21.48
CA THR A 65 -4.27 4.40 21.08
C THR A 65 -4.50 5.69 20.29
N ILE A 66 -5.54 5.74 19.46
CA ILE A 66 -5.85 6.97 18.71
C ILE A 66 -6.18 8.13 19.67
N GLN A 67 -6.81 7.83 20.81
CA GLN A 67 -7.17 8.81 21.83
C GLN A 67 -5.96 9.39 22.56
N SER A 68 -4.83 8.67 22.61
CA SER A 68 -3.62 9.12 23.31
C SER A 68 -2.74 10.08 22.51
N PHE A 69 -3.00 10.28 21.21
CA PHE A 69 -2.33 11.36 20.48
C PHE A 69 -2.80 12.70 21.02
N ASP A 70 -1.87 13.62 21.30
CA ASP A 70 -2.18 14.97 21.78
C ASP A 70 -2.88 15.80 20.69
N GLU A 71 -3.54 16.91 21.06
CA GLU A 71 -4.17 17.85 20.12
C GLU A 71 -3.14 18.50 19.18
N ASN A 72 -1.87 18.54 19.58
CA ASN A 72 -0.76 19.04 18.76
C ASN A 72 -0.41 18.13 17.56
N TYR A 73 -0.98 16.93 17.45
CA TYR A 73 -0.81 16.06 16.29
C TYR A 73 -1.80 16.47 15.18
N HIS A 74 -1.35 17.36 14.30
CA HIS A 74 -2.18 17.92 13.22
C HIS A 74 -2.82 16.86 12.30
N SER A 75 -2.22 15.68 12.18
CA SER A 75 -2.73 14.55 11.40
C SER A 75 -3.96 13.87 12.03
N VAL A 76 -4.16 13.97 13.35
CA VAL A 76 -5.28 13.34 14.08
C VAL A 76 -6.32 14.40 14.47
N THR A 77 -7.16 14.75 13.50
CA THR A 77 -8.17 15.82 13.62
C THR A 77 -9.27 15.50 14.63
N GLU A 78 -9.97 16.53 15.12
CA GLU A 78 -11.12 16.35 16.02
C GLU A 78 -12.21 15.47 15.39
N LEU A 79 -12.42 15.63 14.08
CA LEU A 79 -13.38 14.83 13.32
C LEU A 79 -13.01 13.34 13.34
N LEU A 80 -11.74 13.00 13.19
CA LEU A 80 -11.24 11.63 13.33
C LEU A 80 -11.44 11.14 14.77
N ARG A 81 -11.07 11.92 15.79
CA ARG A 81 -11.25 11.54 17.21
C ARG A 81 -12.70 11.23 17.55
N ASN A 82 -13.63 12.05 17.07
CA ASN A 82 -15.07 11.84 17.25
C ASN A 82 -15.55 10.59 16.52
N THR A 83 -14.98 10.29 15.36
CA THR A 83 -15.26 9.05 14.61
C THR A 83 -14.79 7.81 15.34
N VAL A 84 -13.57 7.83 15.90
CA VAL A 84 -13.04 6.73 16.72
C VAL A 84 -13.95 6.45 17.92
N LYS A 85 -14.40 7.49 18.63
CA LYS A 85 -15.35 7.36 19.76
C LYS A 85 -16.66 6.70 19.32
N LYS A 86 -17.23 7.13 18.18
CA LYS A 86 -18.47 6.55 17.62
C LYS A 86 -18.30 5.08 17.21
N LEU A 87 -17.12 4.71 16.70
CA LEU A 87 -16.80 3.35 16.28
C LEU A 87 -16.41 2.43 17.44
N GLY A 88 -16.21 2.97 18.65
CA GLY A 88 -15.79 2.19 19.83
C GLY A 88 -14.37 1.62 19.71
N ILE A 89 -13.52 2.23 18.90
CA ILE A 89 -12.13 1.81 18.71
C ILE A 89 -11.31 2.28 19.91
N THR A 90 -10.79 1.34 20.71
CA THR A 90 -10.02 1.64 21.93
C THR A 90 -8.66 0.98 21.99
N LYS A 91 -8.39 0.02 21.10
CA LYS A 91 -7.13 -0.73 21.07
C LYS A 91 -6.09 -0.02 20.21
N SER A 92 -4.84 -0.22 20.58
CA SER A 92 -3.64 0.23 19.87
C SER A 92 -3.13 -0.79 18.83
N PHE A 93 -3.59 -2.04 18.90
CA PHE A 93 -3.25 -3.08 17.93
C PHE A 93 -4.38 -4.10 17.72
N TYR A 94 -4.32 -4.79 16.58
CA TYR A 94 -5.23 -5.85 16.18
C TYR A 94 -4.44 -6.97 15.49
N LYS A 95 -4.93 -8.20 15.62
CA LYS A 95 -4.43 -9.37 14.90
C LYS A 95 -5.50 -9.82 13.92
N GLY A 96 -5.08 -10.31 12.76
CA GLY A 96 -5.96 -10.84 11.71
C GLY A 96 -5.13 -11.43 10.58
N ASP A 97 -5.75 -12.13 9.65
CA ASP A 97 -5.09 -12.59 8.41
C ASP A 97 -5.43 -11.59 7.29
N PHE A 98 -4.62 -10.54 7.13
CA PHE A 98 -4.93 -9.39 6.28
C PHE A 98 -4.45 -9.58 4.83
N ASP A 99 -3.56 -10.53 4.57
CA ASP A 99 -3.14 -10.95 3.23
C ASP A 99 -3.73 -12.28 2.76
N HIS A 100 -4.53 -12.93 3.61
CA HIS A 100 -5.23 -14.19 3.34
C HIS A 100 -4.29 -15.37 3.07
N ASN A 101 -3.10 -15.35 3.66
CA ASN A 101 -2.11 -16.42 3.52
C ASN A 101 -2.26 -17.53 4.58
N GLY A 102 -3.21 -17.39 5.51
CA GLY A 102 -3.49 -18.35 6.58
C GLY A 102 -2.66 -18.18 7.84
N LYS A 103 -1.82 -17.14 7.92
CA LYS A 103 -1.05 -16.76 9.11
C LYS A 103 -1.62 -15.49 9.74
N THR A 104 -1.20 -15.24 10.97
CA THR A 104 -1.64 -14.06 11.71
C THR A 104 -0.70 -12.89 11.43
N ASP A 105 -1.27 -11.82 10.90
CA ASP A 105 -0.65 -10.51 10.74
C ASP A 105 -0.97 -9.58 11.92
N LEU A 106 -0.28 -8.44 11.96
CA LEU A 106 -0.41 -7.46 13.02
C LEU A 106 -0.67 -6.06 12.45
N LEU A 107 -1.80 -5.46 12.84
CA LEU A 107 -2.13 -4.07 12.62
C LEU A 107 -1.81 -3.29 13.89
N ILE A 108 -1.03 -2.22 13.79
CA ILE A 108 -0.61 -1.37 14.91
C ILE A 108 -0.90 0.10 14.65
N ILE A 109 -1.14 0.83 15.73
CA ILE A 109 -1.32 2.27 15.77
C ILE A 109 -0.26 2.81 16.72
N GLY A 110 0.46 3.85 16.31
CA GLY A 110 1.54 4.36 17.14
C GLY A 110 2.25 5.58 16.60
N ASP A 111 3.41 5.83 17.19
CA ASP A 111 4.27 6.97 16.95
C ASP A 111 5.67 6.44 16.65
N ASP A 112 6.11 6.60 15.40
CA ASP A 112 7.43 6.14 14.91
C ASP A 112 8.53 7.20 15.04
N LYS A 113 8.25 8.32 15.73
CA LYS A 113 9.20 9.42 16.01
C LYS A 113 9.84 10.06 14.76
N THR A 114 9.30 9.83 13.57
CA THR A 114 9.83 10.44 12.32
C THR A 114 9.59 11.94 12.22
N CYS A 115 8.61 12.45 12.97
CA CYS A 115 8.29 13.86 13.10
C CYS A 115 8.50 14.25 14.55
N GLY A 116 9.38 15.22 14.81
CA GLY A 116 9.66 15.67 16.17
C GLY A 116 10.02 17.15 16.24
N GLY A 117 9.81 17.71 17.43
CA GLY A 117 10.17 19.06 17.80
C GLY A 117 10.77 19.11 19.20
N TYR A 118 11.36 20.25 19.53
CA TYR A 118 11.78 20.56 20.89
C TYR A 118 10.87 21.65 21.44
N ASP A 119 10.12 21.33 22.48
CA ASP A 119 9.37 22.33 23.23
C ASP A 119 10.33 23.07 24.16
N SER A 120 10.59 24.34 23.85
CA SER A 120 11.49 25.20 24.61
C SER A 120 10.98 25.53 26.02
N GLU A 121 9.67 25.50 26.25
CA GLU A 121 9.07 25.82 27.55
C GLU A 121 9.17 24.62 28.49
N THR A 122 8.75 23.44 28.02
CA THR A 122 8.78 22.22 28.83
C THR A 122 10.14 21.52 28.81
N LYS A 123 11.06 21.94 27.92
CA LYS A 123 12.38 21.33 27.67
C LYS A 123 12.30 19.85 27.30
N LYS A 124 11.24 19.44 26.61
CA LYS A 124 10.99 18.05 26.21
C LYS A 124 10.96 17.94 24.69
N ASN A 125 11.47 16.82 24.19
CA ASN A 125 11.21 16.41 22.82
C ASN A 125 9.73 16.03 22.72
N THR A 126 9.07 16.55 21.70
CA THR A 126 7.71 16.18 21.33
C THR A 126 7.76 15.46 20.00
N SER A 127 6.90 14.46 19.83
CA SER A 127 6.66 13.86 18.51
C SER A 127 5.39 14.47 17.92
N CYS A 128 5.39 14.61 16.61
CA CYS A 128 4.22 14.90 15.79
C CYS A 128 3.86 13.72 14.88
N SER A 129 4.49 12.56 15.08
CA SER A 129 4.24 11.38 14.25
C SER A 129 3.05 10.57 14.72
N SER A 130 2.21 10.21 13.77
CA SER A 130 1.10 9.27 13.98
C SER A 130 1.04 8.35 12.78
N VAL A 131 1.16 7.04 13.02
CA VAL A 131 1.20 6.04 11.96
C VAL A 131 0.26 4.89 12.27
N VAL A 132 -0.26 4.29 11.19
CA VAL A 132 -1.01 3.04 11.23
C VAL A 132 -0.32 2.09 10.27
N ILE A 133 0.20 0.99 10.81
CA ILE A 133 1.10 0.09 10.09
C ILE A 133 0.54 -1.33 10.15
N ILE A 134 0.72 -2.08 9.08
CA ILE A 134 0.46 -3.52 9.02
C ILE A 134 1.80 -4.23 8.87
N ILE A 135 2.03 -5.23 9.71
CA ILE A 135 3.14 -6.18 9.63
C ILE A 135 2.56 -7.52 9.18
N LEU A 136 2.88 -7.90 7.95
CA LEU A 136 2.44 -9.13 7.30
C LEU A 136 3.48 -10.25 7.51
N ASP A 137 3.05 -11.44 7.90
CA ASP A 137 3.92 -12.62 8.01
C ASP A 137 4.00 -13.36 6.66
N ILE A 138 4.91 -12.93 5.80
CA ILE A 138 5.05 -13.45 4.43
C ILE A 138 6.28 -14.37 4.35
N ASP A 139 6.04 -15.66 4.09
CA ASP A 139 7.08 -16.65 3.79
C ASP A 139 8.26 -16.71 4.77
N GLY A 140 8.01 -16.48 6.07
CA GLY A 140 9.04 -16.52 7.10
C GLY A 140 9.82 -15.20 7.26
N SER A 141 9.33 -14.13 6.65
CA SER A 141 9.79 -12.75 6.82
C SER A 141 8.61 -11.83 7.17
N TYR A 142 8.91 -10.61 7.59
CA TYR A 142 7.89 -9.61 7.89
C TYR A 142 7.91 -8.49 6.85
N GLU A 143 6.77 -8.26 6.20
CA GLU A 143 6.57 -7.11 5.33
C GLU A 143 5.80 -6.01 6.06
N ILE A 144 6.33 -4.80 6.04
CA ILE A 144 5.76 -3.66 6.75
C ILE A 144 5.12 -2.72 5.72
N LYS A 145 3.83 -2.44 5.87
CA LYS A 145 3.08 -1.51 5.02
C LYS A 145 2.43 -0.41 5.85
N ASN A 146 2.52 0.84 5.39
CA ASN A 146 1.76 1.94 5.95
C ASN A 146 0.33 1.91 5.40
N LEU A 147 -0.65 2.06 6.28
CA LEU A 147 -2.06 2.10 5.91
C LEU A 147 -2.52 3.52 5.52
N GLY A 148 -1.79 4.56 5.91
CA GLY A 148 -1.99 5.93 5.44
C GLY A 148 -1.60 6.07 3.97
N PRO A 149 -2.45 6.66 3.11
CA PRO A 149 -2.21 6.73 1.68
C PRO A 149 -1.20 7.83 1.28
N ASN A 150 -0.95 8.81 2.14
CA ASN A 150 0.00 9.91 1.90
C ASN A 150 0.83 10.16 3.17
N PHE A 151 1.94 10.87 3.00
CA PHE A 151 2.68 11.46 4.10
C PHE A 151 1.74 12.38 4.91
N HIS A 152 1.73 12.25 6.24
CA HIS A 152 0.85 12.94 7.19
C HIS A 152 -0.64 12.60 7.19
N THR A 153 -1.15 11.75 6.30
CA THR A 153 -2.55 11.33 6.38
C THR A 153 -2.72 10.23 7.43
N PHE A 154 -3.39 10.57 8.54
CA PHE A 154 -3.81 9.57 9.51
C PHE A 154 -5.09 8.87 9.05
N VAL A 155 -5.17 7.58 9.34
CA VAL A 155 -6.35 6.75 9.04
C VAL A 155 -6.82 6.05 10.32
N ILE A 156 -8.12 5.88 10.48
CA ILE A 156 -8.68 5.04 11.52
C ILE A 156 -8.89 3.65 10.93
N PRO A 157 -8.20 2.61 11.42
CA PRO A 157 -8.43 1.26 10.95
C PRO A 157 -9.59 0.62 11.71
N LEU A 158 -10.41 -0.14 11.00
CA LEU A 158 -11.43 -1.01 11.55
C LEU A 158 -11.31 -2.39 10.89
N VAL A 159 -11.01 -3.42 11.67
CA VAL A 159 -11.03 -4.80 11.20
C VAL A 159 -12.49 -5.22 10.97
N ILE A 160 -12.77 -5.72 9.78
CA ILE A 160 -14.08 -6.24 9.38
C ILE A 160 -13.91 -7.62 8.74
N GLN A 161 -15.00 -8.38 8.64
CA GLN A 161 -14.99 -9.67 7.96
C GLN A 161 -15.92 -9.67 6.74
N ILE A 162 -15.43 -10.20 5.63
CA ILE A 162 -16.21 -10.45 4.42
C ILE A 162 -15.97 -11.90 4.02
N ASN A 163 -17.02 -12.71 3.93
CA ASN A 163 -16.93 -14.14 3.60
C ASN A 163 -15.91 -14.91 4.47
N SER A 164 -15.87 -14.61 5.77
CA SER A 164 -14.95 -15.22 6.75
C SER A 164 -13.47 -14.92 6.54
N GLN A 165 -13.14 -13.91 5.75
CA GLN A 165 -11.78 -13.38 5.61
C GLN A 165 -11.69 -12.00 6.27
N ASP A 166 -10.55 -11.68 6.86
CA ASP A 166 -10.32 -10.40 7.52
C ASP A 166 -9.97 -9.33 6.48
N PHE A 167 -10.59 -8.17 6.58
CA PHE A 167 -10.33 -6.99 5.77
C PHE A 167 -10.19 -5.77 6.68
N LEU A 168 -9.65 -4.70 6.10
CA LEU A 168 -9.55 -3.41 6.80
C LEU A 168 -10.49 -2.41 6.16
N LYS A 169 -11.37 -1.83 6.96
CA LYS A 169 -12.08 -0.60 6.60
C LYS A 169 -11.31 0.58 7.21
N VAL A 170 -10.81 1.46 6.35
CA VAL A 170 -10.09 2.66 6.75
C VAL A 170 -11.03 3.87 6.69
N PHE A 171 -10.95 4.74 7.68
CA PHE A 171 -11.62 6.04 7.67
C PHE A 171 -10.57 7.14 7.68
N TYR A 172 -10.79 8.18 6.89
CA TYR A 172 -9.85 9.30 6.77
C TYR A 172 -10.59 10.61 6.56
N ASP A 173 -9.93 11.69 6.94
CA ASP A 173 -10.40 13.05 6.78
C ASP A 173 -10.10 13.54 5.36
N VAL A 174 -11.11 14.07 4.68
CA VAL A 174 -10.99 14.64 3.33
C VAL A 174 -11.33 16.12 3.41
N ALA A 175 -10.38 16.94 2.96
CA ALA A 175 -10.55 18.37 2.77
C ALA A 175 -11.09 18.65 1.36
N VAL A 176 -12.20 19.37 1.25
CA VAL A 176 -12.80 19.80 -0.01
C VAL A 176 -12.90 21.31 -0.01
N GLU A 177 -12.36 21.96 -1.04
CA GLU A 177 -12.44 23.42 -1.18
C GLU A 177 -13.90 23.88 -1.30
N ASP A 178 -14.27 24.90 -0.51
CA ASP A 178 -15.55 25.58 -0.64
C ASP A 178 -15.47 26.64 -1.74
N ILE A 179 -15.87 26.25 -2.95
CA ILE A 179 -15.87 27.12 -4.13
C ILE A 179 -16.77 28.37 -4.00
N ASN A 180 -17.66 28.41 -3.00
CA ASN A 180 -18.55 29.54 -2.77
C ASN A 180 -18.03 30.49 -1.66
N ALA A 181 -16.98 30.08 -0.94
CA ALA A 181 -16.37 30.91 0.07
C ALA A 181 -15.63 32.10 -0.56
N LYS A 182 -15.69 33.26 0.10
CA LYS A 182 -14.94 34.47 -0.33
C LYS A 182 -13.45 34.37 -0.04
N GLU A 183 -13.06 33.42 0.80
CA GLU A 183 -11.70 33.11 1.21
C GLU A 183 -11.45 31.62 0.96
N LEU A 184 -10.19 31.21 0.87
CA LEU A 184 -9.82 29.80 0.70
C LEU A 184 -10.21 29.02 1.97
N ILE A 185 -11.32 28.30 1.91
CA ILE A 185 -11.86 27.49 3.01
C ILE A 185 -11.96 26.06 2.54
N PHE A 186 -11.54 25.12 3.38
CA PHE A 186 -11.74 23.69 3.16
C PHE A 186 -12.78 23.16 4.13
N ASN A 187 -13.81 22.53 3.59
CA ASN A 187 -14.77 21.74 4.34
C ASN A 187 -14.23 20.33 4.53
N HIS A 188 -14.34 19.81 5.75
CA HIS A 188 -13.83 18.50 6.12
C HIS A 188 -14.97 17.49 6.32
N HIS A 189 -14.82 16.30 5.76
CA HIS A 189 -15.72 15.18 6.02
C HIS A 189 -14.96 13.85 6.12
N ILE A 190 -15.57 12.88 6.79
CA ILE A 190 -15.01 11.54 6.87
C ILE A 190 -15.44 10.72 5.68
N GLU A 191 -14.46 10.18 4.98
CA GLU A 191 -14.65 9.09 4.05
C GLU A 191 -14.19 7.77 4.62
N SER A 192 -14.65 6.69 4.01
CA SER A 192 -14.13 5.36 4.31
C SER A 192 -14.01 4.50 3.07
N ARG A 193 -13.07 3.57 3.08
CA ARG A 193 -12.86 2.56 2.03
C ARG A 193 -12.50 1.24 2.68
N ILE A 194 -12.83 0.15 2.01
CA ILE A 194 -12.33 -1.19 2.37
C ILE A 194 -11.06 -1.42 1.55
N VAL A 195 -10.01 -1.93 2.19
CA VAL A 195 -8.74 -2.23 1.55
C VAL A 195 -8.33 -3.68 1.81
N GLU A 196 -7.55 -4.24 0.89
CA GLU A 196 -6.94 -5.57 0.98
C GLU A 196 -5.45 -5.50 0.62
N TYR A 197 -4.69 -6.54 0.99
CA TYR A 197 -3.33 -6.72 0.49
C TYR A 197 -3.36 -7.46 -0.85
N LYS A 198 -2.94 -6.80 -1.92
CA LYS A 198 -2.91 -7.37 -3.27
C LYS A 198 -1.80 -6.74 -4.10
N PHE A 199 -1.27 -7.48 -5.08
CA PHE A 199 -0.18 -7.01 -5.94
C PHE A 199 1.07 -6.50 -5.17
N GLY A 200 1.28 -7.04 -3.97
CA GLY A 200 2.40 -6.70 -3.07
C GLY A 200 2.21 -5.40 -2.27
N ASN A 201 0.99 -4.84 -2.20
CA ASN A 201 0.71 -3.64 -1.43
C ASN A 201 -0.76 -3.55 -0.97
N ILE A 202 -1.08 -2.54 -0.15
CA ILE A 202 -2.45 -2.20 0.22
C ILE A 202 -3.14 -1.48 -0.94
N ILE A 203 -4.35 -1.92 -1.27
CA ILE A 203 -5.18 -1.40 -2.37
C ILE A 203 -6.67 -1.43 -1.98
N GLU A 204 -7.52 -0.62 -2.61
CA GLU A 204 -8.96 -0.70 -2.44
C GLU A 204 -9.49 -2.10 -2.77
N TYR A 205 -10.34 -2.64 -1.90
CA TYR A 205 -11.04 -3.89 -2.14
C TYR A 205 -12.00 -3.75 -3.33
N ASN A 206 -11.71 -4.46 -4.41
CA ASN A 206 -12.60 -4.60 -5.56
C ASN A 206 -13.00 -6.08 -5.76
N PRO A 207 -14.24 -6.48 -5.40
CA PRO A 207 -14.73 -7.84 -5.59
C PRO A 207 -15.03 -8.18 -7.06
N GLN A 208 -15.14 -7.17 -7.93
CA GLN A 208 -15.53 -7.33 -9.33
C GLN A 208 -14.59 -6.53 -10.25
N PRO A 209 -13.32 -6.95 -10.36
CA PRO A 209 -12.35 -6.28 -11.22
C PRO A 209 -12.79 -6.33 -12.70
N GLY A 210 -12.48 -5.26 -13.43
CA GLY A 210 -12.69 -5.17 -14.87
C GLY A 210 -11.85 -6.18 -15.66
N LYS A 211 -12.10 -6.27 -16.96
CA LYS A 211 -11.33 -7.13 -17.90
C LYS A 211 -11.08 -6.44 -19.24
N LEU A 212 -10.91 -5.12 -19.19
CA LEU A 212 -10.63 -4.29 -20.36
C LEU A 212 -9.24 -4.62 -20.91
N SER A 213 -9.11 -4.59 -22.24
CA SER A 213 -7.82 -4.81 -22.90
C SER A 213 -7.06 -3.50 -22.95
N VAL A 214 -5.91 -3.43 -22.28
CA VAL A 214 -5.04 -2.26 -22.34
C VAL A 214 -4.06 -2.42 -23.51
N ASP A 215 -4.08 -1.45 -24.41
CA ASP A 215 -3.28 -1.46 -25.64
C ASP A 215 -1.96 -0.70 -25.44
N LYS A 216 -2.01 0.42 -24.70
CA LYS A 216 -0.85 1.27 -24.42
C LYS A 216 -1.04 2.04 -23.11
N ILE A 217 0.05 2.20 -22.37
CA ILE A 217 0.13 3.08 -21.21
C ILE A 217 1.15 4.18 -21.52
N VAL A 218 0.79 5.43 -21.29
CA VAL A 218 1.71 6.57 -21.32
C VAL A 218 1.69 7.24 -19.96
N TYR A 219 2.85 7.34 -19.34
CA TYR A 219 3.00 7.96 -18.03
C TYR A 219 4.05 9.06 -18.08
N GLU A 220 3.68 10.26 -17.67
CA GLU A 220 4.51 11.46 -17.72
C GLU A 220 4.58 12.06 -16.32
N THR A 221 5.75 12.56 -15.92
CA THR A 221 5.95 13.28 -14.66
C THR A 221 6.54 14.66 -14.91
N GLU A 222 6.19 15.61 -14.05
CA GLU A 222 6.67 17.00 -14.15
C GLU A 222 7.65 17.33 -13.02
N MET A 223 8.12 18.58 -12.99
CA MET A 223 9.02 19.08 -11.96
C MET A 223 8.35 19.16 -10.58
N CYS A 224 9.17 19.22 -9.54
CA CYS A 224 8.78 19.52 -8.17
C CYS A 224 9.86 20.42 -7.53
N TYR A 225 9.67 20.87 -6.30
CA TYR A 225 10.76 21.45 -5.54
C TYR A 225 11.77 20.37 -5.11
N GLY A 226 12.95 20.35 -5.74
CA GLY A 226 14.03 19.41 -5.44
C GLY A 226 14.32 18.46 -6.60
N TYR A 227 14.62 17.20 -6.28
CA TYR A 227 15.15 16.20 -7.23
C TYR A 227 14.10 15.16 -7.64
N CYS A 228 12.91 15.58 -8.04
CA CYS A 228 11.90 14.64 -8.53
C CYS A 228 12.21 14.20 -9.96
N PRO A 229 12.15 12.89 -10.28
CA PRO A 229 12.38 12.38 -11.62
C PRO A 229 11.39 12.95 -12.64
N ILE A 230 11.89 13.60 -13.69
CA ILE A 230 11.11 14.14 -14.80
C ILE A 230 11.27 13.19 -15.99
N PHE A 231 10.21 12.51 -16.40
CA PHE A 231 10.28 11.58 -17.52
C PHE A 231 8.95 11.35 -18.20
N LYS A 232 9.04 10.72 -19.37
CA LYS A 232 7.91 10.10 -20.06
C LYS A 232 8.21 8.63 -20.33
N LEU A 233 7.24 7.78 -20.05
CA LEU A 233 7.30 6.34 -20.29
C LEU A 233 6.13 5.93 -21.17
N GLU A 234 6.42 5.34 -22.32
CA GLU A 234 5.43 4.74 -23.21
C GLU A 234 5.61 3.24 -23.23
N ILE A 235 4.54 2.49 -22.95
CA ILE A 235 4.57 1.02 -22.86
C ILE A 235 3.44 0.46 -23.71
N ASN A 236 3.78 -0.28 -24.77
CA ASN A 236 2.78 -0.94 -25.61
C ASN A 236 2.50 -2.37 -25.13
N LYS A 237 1.32 -2.91 -25.45
CA LYS A 237 0.90 -4.27 -25.08
C LYS A 237 1.85 -5.39 -25.52
N ASN A 238 2.55 -5.18 -26.64
CA ASN A 238 3.58 -6.09 -27.15
C ASN A 238 4.93 -5.97 -26.42
N GLY A 239 5.01 -5.13 -25.39
CA GLY A 239 6.21 -4.86 -24.60
C GLY A 239 7.11 -3.77 -25.19
N THR A 240 7.01 -3.41 -26.47
CA THR A 240 7.82 -2.33 -27.05
C THR A 240 7.58 -1.04 -26.29
N SER A 241 8.63 -0.50 -25.68
CA SER A 241 8.53 0.62 -24.76
C SER A 241 9.65 1.62 -24.97
N THR A 242 9.32 2.90 -24.72
CA THR A 242 10.25 4.01 -24.85
C THR A 242 10.25 4.81 -23.56
N PHE A 243 11.44 5.10 -23.06
CA PHE A 243 11.67 5.89 -21.85
C PHE A 243 12.44 7.16 -22.22
N TYR A 244 11.77 8.29 -22.11
CA TYR A 244 12.34 9.61 -22.31
C TYR A 244 12.76 10.13 -20.93
N ALA A 245 14.02 9.95 -20.59
CA ALA A 245 14.58 10.45 -19.35
C ALA A 245 14.96 11.92 -19.54
N ASP A 246 14.30 12.85 -18.84
CA ASP A 246 14.69 14.25 -18.85
C ASP A 246 15.67 14.56 -17.73
N SER A 247 15.23 14.55 -16.46
CA SER A 247 16.06 14.97 -15.33
C SER A 247 15.84 14.09 -14.09
N TYR A 248 16.89 13.85 -13.30
CA TYR A 248 16.87 13.14 -12.01
C TYR A 248 16.37 11.69 -12.07
N ASN A 249 16.54 11.02 -13.22
CA ASN A 249 15.92 9.72 -13.45
C ASN A 249 16.70 8.52 -12.90
N PHE A 250 17.97 8.71 -12.58
CA PHE A 250 18.88 7.62 -12.21
C PHE A 250 19.54 7.85 -10.85
N ILE A 251 18.94 8.72 -10.03
CA ILE A 251 19.33 8.91 -8.64
C ILE A 251 18.50 7.95 -7.79
N ASP A 252 19.14 6.94 -7.21
CA ASP A 252 18.53 6.13 -6.16
C ASP A 252 18.91 6.73 -4.80
N PHE A 253 18.03 7.55 -4.22
CA PHE A 253 18.24 8.13 -2.90
C PHE A 253 18.30 7.09 -1.76
N LYS A 254 17.92 5.83 -2.02
CA LYS A 254 18.03 4.74 -1.04
C LYS A 254 19.40 4.06 -1.09
N ASN A 255 20.11 4.18 -2.21
CA ASN A 255 21.45 3.63 -2.41
C ASN A 255 22.32 4.67 -3.12
N ALA A 256 22.96 5.55 -2.35
CA ALA A 256 23.84 6.59 -2.88
C ALA A 256 25.01 6.06 -3.74
N GLU A 257 25.30 4.75 -3.68
CA GLU A 257 26.31 4.08 -4.51
C GLU A 257 25.81 3.72 -5.93
N PHE A 258 24.50 3.74 -6.20
CA PHE A 258 23.92 3.30 -7.46
C PHE A 258 23.81 4.44 -8.49
N VAL A 259 24.94 5.05 -8.84
CA VAL A 259 25.02 5.91 -10.04
C VAL A 259 25.46 5.00 -11.20
N LYS A 260 24.54 4.68 -12.12
CA LYS A 260 24.90 3.93 -13.33
C LYS A 260 26.02 4.68 -14.07
N GLU A 261 27.02 3.95 -14.56
CA GLU A 261 28.19 4.42 -15.35
C GLU A 261 27.82 5.02 -16.73
N ILE A 262 26.68 5.69 -16.84
CA ILE A 262 26.33 6.48 -18.02
C ILE A 262 26.78 7.90 -17.70
N SER A 263 27.71 8.45 -18.48
CA SER A 263 28.00 9.88 -18.43
C SER A 263 26.73 10.63 -18.85
N ASP A 264 26.03 11.21 -17.88
CA ASP A 264 24.80 12.00 -18.05
C ASP A 264 23.65 11.20 -18.71
N PRO A 265 22.97 10.29 -17.97
CA PRO A 265 21.86 9.50 -18.52
C PRO A 265 20.56 10.31 -18.68
N ASP A 266 20.53 11.51 -18.09
CA ASP A 266 19.46 12.48 -18.24
C ASP A 266 19.46 13.07 -19.66
N ARG A 267 18.32 13.59 -20.09
CA ARG A 267 18.04 14.11 -21.45
C ARG A 267 18.31 13.12 -22.58
N LYS A 268 18.08 11.84 -22.33
CA LYS A 268 18.27 10.74 -23.30
C LYS A 268 17.01 9.92 -23.46
N THR A 269 16.90 9.27 -24.61
CA THR A 269 15.80 8.35 -24.92
C THR A 269 16.31 6.92 -24.95
N PHE A 270 15.60 6.03 -24.27
CA PHE A 270 15.91 4.62 -24.17
C PHE A 270 14.77 3.78 -24.72
N GLU A 271 15.09 2.60 -25.21
CA GLU A 271 14.13 1.59 -25.66
C GLU A 271 14.35 0.26 -24.95
N VAL A 272 13.26 -0.49 -24.79
CA VAL A 272 13.29 -1.87 -24.33
C VAL A 272 12.04 -2.61 -24.79
N VAL A 273 12.10 -3.93 -24.79
CA VAL A 273 10.90 -4.77 -24.78
C VAL A 273 10.64 -5.15 -23.33
N VAL A 274 9.71 -4.45 -22.68
CA VAL A 274 9.30 -4.74 -21.30
C VAL A 274 8.79 -6.17 -21.24
N LYS A 275 9.19 -6.89 -20.19
CA LYS A 275 8.77 -8.28 -19.97
C LYS A 275 7.24 -8.38 -19.95
N GLN A 276 6.67 -9.35 -20.66
CA GLN A 276 5.20 -9.48 -20.78
C GLN A 276 4.49 -9.58 -19.42
N ASN A 277 5.13 -10.23 -18.44
CA ASN A 277 4.59 -10.34 -17.08
C ASN A 277 4.45 -8.97 -16.40
N ASN A 278 5.38 -8.04 -16.65
CA ASN A 278 5.32 -6.70 -16.08
C ASN A 278 4.19 -5.89 -16.72
N PHE A 279 4.01 -5.96 -18.04
CA PHE A 279 2.86 -5.32 -18.69
C PHE A 279 1.53 -5.89 -18.17
N ARG A 280 1.44 -7.22 -18.06
CA ARG A 280 0.25 -7.90 -17.54
C ARG A 280 -0.05 -7.51 -16.09
N GLU A 281 0.97 -7.32 -15.27
CA GLU A 281 0.79 -6.82 -13.90
C GLU A 281 0.17 -5.41 -13.89
N LEU A 282 0.66 -4.49 -14.74
CA LEU A 282 0.08 -3.15 -14.87
C LEU A 282 -1.38 -3.21 -15.37
N GLU A 283 -1.67 -4.03 -16.37
CA GLU A 283 -3.04 -4.25 -16.88
C GLU A 283 -3.97 -4.83 -15.82
N ASN A 284 -3.48 -5.78 -15.01
CA ASN A 284 -4.24 -6.35 -13.89
C ASN A 284 -4.54 -5.31 -12.82
N ILE A 285 -3.55 -4.50 -12.43
CA ILE A 285 -3.75 -3.40 -11.46
C ILE A 285 -4.78 -2.41 -12.01
N LEU A 286 -4.62 -1.94 -13.25
CA LEU A 286 -5.55 -1.01 -13.90
C LEU A 286 -6.99 -1.53 -13.87
N ASN A 287 -7.20 -2.76 -14.32
CA ASN A 287 -8.51 -3.39 -14.32
C ASN A 287 -9.08 -3.58 -12.91
N TYR A 288 -8.21 -3.90 -11.94
CA TYR A 288 -8.62 -4.08 -10.56
C TYR A 288 -8.99 -2.76 -9.88
N ILE A 289 -8.37 -1.64 -10.22
CA ILE A 289 -8.73 -0.31 -9.69
C ILE A 289 -9.90 0.35 -10.43
N ASP A 290 -10.51 -0.36 -11.39
CA ASP A 290 -11.60 0.16 -12.23
C ASP A 290 -11.25 1.52 -12.86
N PHE A 291 -10.08 1.59 -13.50
CA PHE A 291 -9.46 2.85 -13.96
C PHE A 291 -10.37 3.76 -14.79
N GLN A 292 -11.35 3.20 -15.50
CA GLN A 292 -12.33 3.95 -16.30
C GLN A 292 -13.18 4.92 -15.46
N ASN A 293 -13.46 4.56 -14.20
CA ASN A 293 -14.36 5.27 -13.28
C ASN A 293 -13.60 6.13 -12.24
N LEU A 294 -12.27 6.13 -12.27
CA LEU A 294 -11.47 7.06 -11.47
C LEU A 294 -11.73 8.51 -11.89
N LEU A 295 -11.47 9.46 -11.00
CA LEU A 295 -11.48 10.88 -11.37
C LEU A 295 -10.42 11.18 -12.43
N ASP A 296 -10.69 12.16 -13.28
CA ASP A 296 -9.73 12.64 -14.28
C ASP A 296 -8.62 13.50 -13.65
N ASN A 297 -8.87 14.06 -12.46
CA ASN A 297 -7.94 14.96 -11.77
C ASN A 297 -7.89 14.65 -10.27
N TYR A 298 -6.69 14.60 -9.72
CA TYR A 298 -6.39 14.55 -8.29
C TYR A 298 -5.39 15.66 -7.96
N ALA A 299 -5.48 16.22 -6.76
CA ALA A 299 -4.57 17.25 -6.32
C ALA A 299 -4.50 17.32 -4.79
N VAL A 300 -3.31 17.59 -4.27
CA VAL A 300 -3.11 18.13 -2.92
C VAL A 300 -3.35 19.65 -2.90
N HIS A 301 -3.54 20.22 -1.72
CA HIS A 301 -3.83 21.65 -1.53
C HIS A 301 -2.61 22.49 -1.12
N TRP A 302 -1.41 21.91 -1.10
CA TRP A 302 -0.14 22.61 -0.86
C TRP A 302 0.70 22.67 -2.14
N THR A 303 1.75 23.49 -2.16
CA THR A 303 2.63 23.67 -3.32
C THR A 303 3.82 22.70 -3.31
N ASP A 304 4.68 22.79 -4.34
CA ASP A 304 6.01 22.17 -4.40
C ASP A 304 6.08 20.66 -4.67
N ASP A 305 4.94 19.98 -4.70
CA ASP A 305 4.85 18.55 -5.03
C ASP A 305 4.96 18.27 -6.55
N GLN A 306 5.21 17.00 -6.90
CA GLN A 306 5.31 16.56 -8.30
C GLN A 306 3.94 16.30 -8.92
N SER A 307 3.74 16.71 -10.17
CA SER A 307 2.59 16.28 -11.00
C SER A 307 2.90 15.02 -11.80
N SER A 308 1.85 14.23 -12.08
CA SER A 308 1.89 13.20 -13.11
C SER A 308 0.69 13.25 -14.04
N LYS A 309 0.87 12.69 -15.24
CA LYS A 309 -0.18 12.47 -16.24
C LYS A 309 -0.13 11.04 -16.76
N LEU A 310 -1.20 10.30 -16.51
CA LEU A 310 -1.38 8.93 -16.95
C LEU A 310 -2.42 8.88 -18.08
N LYS A 311 -2.04 8.35 -19.25
CA LYS A 311 -2.97 8.04 -20.35
C LYS A 311 -3.00 6.54 -20.58
N ILE A 312 -4.20 5.97 -20.59
CA ILE A 312 -4.45 4.55 -20.80
C ILE A 312 -5.27 4.42 -22.07
N PHE A 313 -4.69 3.76 -23.08
CA PHE A 313 -5.36 3.41 -24.32
C PHE A 313 -5.90 1.99 -24.19
N TYR A 314 -7.19 1.79 -24.42
CA TYR A 314 -7.86 0.51 -24.19
C TYR A 314 -8.99 0.27 -25.18
N ASP A 315 -9.43 -1.00 -25.26
CA ASP A 315 -10.53 -1.46 -26.11
C ASP A 315 -10.49 -0.90 -27.54
N ASN A 316 -9.32 -0.92 -28.19
CA ASN A 316 -9.14 -0.48 -29.58
C ASN A 316 -9.54 0.99 -29.81
N GLY A 317 -9.03 1.90 -28.99
CA GLY A 317 -9.02 3.34 -29.28
C GLY A 317 -9.69 4.24 -28.23
N LYS A 318 -10.24 3.69 -27.15
CA LYS A 318 -10.67 4.51 -26.01
C LYS A 318 -9.45 5.01 -25.26
N VAL A 319 -9.57 6.18 -24.63
CA VAL A 319 -8.51 6.81 -23.84
C VAL A 319 -9.07 7.29 -22.52
N LYS A 320 -8.43 6.90 -21.42
CA LYS A 320 -8.60 7.52 -20.10
C LYS A 320 -7.36 8.36 -19.81
N THR A 321 -7.55 9.61 -19.39
CA THR A 321 -6.46 10.48 -18.94
C THR A 321 -6.70 10.84 -17.48
N ILE A 322 -5.67 10.72 -16.66
CA ILE A 322 -5.68 11.09 -15.24
C ILE A 322 -4.49 12.00 -14.99
N GLU A 323 -4.75 13.19 -14.45
CA GLU A 323 -3.74 14.12 -13.96
C GLU A 323 -3.74 14.10 -12.43
N ASP A 324 -2.57 14.04 -11.81
CA ASP A 324 -2.45 13.92 -10.35
C ASP A 324 -1.31 14.78 -9.82
N TYR A 325 -1.65 15.87 -9.15
CA TYR A 325 -0.72 16.74 -8.44
C TYR A 325 -0.50 16.26 -6.99
N GLY A 326 0.75 15.99 -6.62
CA GLY A 326 1.10 15.36 -5.34
C GLY A 326 1.04 13.84 -5.36
N LEU A 327 0.79 13.23 -6.52
CA LEU A 327 0.64 11.77 -6.66
C LEU A 327 -0.35 11.21 -5.60
N SER A 328 -1.40 11.99 -5.36
CA SER A 328 -2.28 11.97 -4.21
C SER A 328 -3.46 11.02 -4.35
N GLY A 329 -3.59 10.38 -5.50
CA GLY A 329 -4.70 9.51 -5.88
C GLY A 329 -4.95 8.32 -4.96
N THR A 330 -5.83 7.44 -5.43
CA THR A 330 -6.28 6.25 -4.69
C THR A 330 -5.10 5.32 -4.34
N TYR A 331 -5.28 4.41 -3.37
CA TYR A 331 -4.24 3.44 -2.98
C TYR A 331 -3.75 2.65 -4.20
N GLY A 332 -4.68 2.19 -5.03
CA GLY A 332 -4.36 1.47 -6.25
C GLY A 332 -3.66 2.30 -7.31
N LEU A 333 -4.01 3.58 -7.46
CA LEU A 333 -3.35 4.49 -8.40
C LEU A 333 -1.91 4.77 -7.97
N LYS A 334 -1.67 4.97 -6.68
CA LYS A 334 -0.32 5.10 -6.11
C LYS A 334 0.53 3.85 -6.29
N LEU A 335 -0.07 2.67 -6.11
CA LEU A 335 0.61 1.42 -6.40
C LEU A 335 1.00 1.35 -7.88
N LEU A 336 0.10 1.72 -8.80
CA LEU A 336 0.41 1.76 -10.23
C LEU A 336 1.56 2.72 -10.53
N TYR A 337 1.53 3.95 -9.99
CA TYR A 337 2.61 4.91 -10.14
C TYR A 337 3.94 4.35 -9.65
N LYS A 338 3.95 3.75 -8.45
CA LYS A 338 5.15 3.10 -7.93
C LYS A 338 5.71 2.06 -8.90
N LYS A 339 4.86 1.19 -9.47
CA LYS A 339 5.31 0.17 -10.44
C LYS A 339 5.87 0.82 -11.71
N LEU A 340 5.25 1.89 -12.21
CA LEU A 340 5.74 2.66 -13.36
C LEU A 340 7.09 3.34 -13.08
N PHE A 341 7.27 3.92 -11.88
CA PHE A 341 8.54 4.48 -11.43
C PHE A 341 9.64 3.42 -11.32
N ASP A 342 9.32 2.24 -10.80
CA ASP A 342 10.27 1.13 -10.62
C ASP A 342 10.77 0.57 -11.98
N LEU A 343 9.99 0.72 -13.06
CA LEU A 343 10.40 0.30 -14.41
C LEU A 343 11.69 0.98 -14.88
N ARG A 344 12.03 2.16 -14.37
CA ARG A 344 13.31 2.84 -14.67
C ARG A 344 14.53 2.03 -14.24
N PHE A 345 14.38 1.25 -13.17
CA PHE A 345 15.49 0.52 -12.55
C PHE A 345 15.48 -0.98 -12.84
N ASN A 346 14.31 -1.57 -13.13
CA ASN A 346 14.15 -3.02 -13.25
C ASN A 346 14.05 -3.55 -14.70
N GLN A 347 14.38 -2.73 -15.70
CA GLN A 347 14.47 -3.12 -17.12
C GLN A 347 15.87 -2.86 -17.70
N ASP A 348 16.22 -3.62 -18.75
CA ASP A 348 17.47 -3.50 -19.49
C ASP A 348 17.38 -2.42 -20.58
N TRP A 349 17.16 -1.17 -20.16
CA TRP A 349 17.02 -0.01 -21.03
C TRP A 349 18.27 0.20 -21.92
N LYS A 350 18.07 0.28 -23.24
CA LYS A 350 19.13 0.55 -24.23
C LYS A 350 18.98 1.95 -24.79
N LEU A 351 20.08 2.71 -24.82
CA LEU A 351 20.11 4.05 -25.41
C LEU A 351 19.79 3.99 -26.90
N ILE A 352 18.84 4.81 -27.36
CA ILE A 352 18.59 5.03 -28.79
C ILE A 352 19.72 5.91 -29.33
N LYS A 353 20.38 5.45 -30.40
CA LYS A 353 21.52 6.15 -31.02
C LYS A 353 21.09 7.26 -31.96
#